data_AF-A0A7V3HCG0-F1
#
_entry.id   AF-A0A7V3HCG0-F1
#
_cell.length_a   1.000
_cell.length_b   1.000
_cell.length_c   1.000
_cell.angle_alpha   90.00
_cell.angle_beta   90.00
_cell.angle_gamma   90.00
#
_symmetry.space_group_name_H-M   'P 1'
#
loop_
_entity.id
_entity.type
_entity.pdbx_description
1 polymer ?
#
loop_
_entity_poly.entity_id
_entity_poly.type
_entity_poly.pdbx_seq_one_letter_code
_entity_poly.pdbx_strand_id
1 'polypeptide(L)'
;MKVILKKNLRTLGRIGDIKQVKDGYARNYLFPRGIAELATEGAVNAWKSAEEKRKKKIEQENKALKQIADKISQITLSFSRAVSSEGIMFGSVAKSDILKSLKAADINIDKGAIML
;
A
#
# COMPACT_ATOMS: atom_id res chain seq x y z
N MET A 1 -23.23 -20.70 15.01
CA MET A 1 -22.15 -21.13 14.09
C MET A 1 -20.96 -20.16 14.15
N LYS A 2 -19.72 -20.68 14.11
CA LYS A 2 -18.49 -19.86 13.98
C LYS A 2 -18.20 -19.62 12.50
N VAL A 3 -17.95 -18.37 12.13
CA VAL A 3 -17.64 -17.96 10.75
C VAL A 3 -16.43 -17.05 10.74
N ILE A 4 -15.66 -17.10 9.65
CA ILE A 4 -14.56 -16.16 9.39
C ILE A 4 -15.00 -15.19 8.29
N LEU A 5 -14.81 -13.89 8.53
CA LEU A 5 -15.24 -12.85 7.60
C LEU A 5 -14.26 -12.74 6.42
N LYS A 6 -14.79 -12.77 5.20
CA LYS A 6 -14.04 -12.50 3.96
C LYS A 6 -14.19 -11.06 3.47
N LYS A 7 -15.16 -10.32 4.01
CA LYS A 7 -15.38 -8.90 3.71
C LYS A 7 -15.62 -8.11 4.98
N ASN A 8 -15.26 -6.83 4.97
CA ASN A 8 -15.55 -5.92 6.07
C ASN A 8 -17.07 -5.71 6.18
N LEU A 9 -17.59 -5.82 7.40
CA LEU A 9 -18.98 -5.53 7.71
C LEU A 9 -19.04 -4.65 8.96
N ARG A 10 -19.70 -3.50 8.86
CA ARG A 10 -19.79 -2.53 9.96
C ARG A 10 -20.38 -3.12 11.25
N THR A 11 -21.26 -4.10 11.13
CA THR A 11 -21.96 -4.75 12.24
C THR A 11 -21.22 -5.94 12.84
N LEU A 12 -20.25 -6.52 12.13
CA LEU A 12 -19.62 -7.79 12.49
C LEU A 12 -18.12 -7.67 12.74
N GLY A 13 -17.42 -6.87 11.93
CA GLY A 13 -15.96 -6.70 12.04
C GLY A 13 -15.26 -6.56 10.69
N ARG A 14 -13.96 -6.80 10.73
CA ARG A 14 -13.07 -6.70 9.56
C ARG A 14 -12.82 -8.08 8.95
N ILE A 15 -12.27 -8.09 7.74
CA ILE A 15 -11.80 -9.29 7.07
C ILE A 15 -10.83 -10.06 7.98
N GLY A 16 -11.06 -11.36 8.13
CA GLY A 16 -10.27 -12.23 9.00
C GLY A 16 -10.83 -12.47 10.39
N ASP A 17 -11.78 -11.65 10.85
CA ASP A 17 -12.33 -11.83 12.18
C ASP A 17 -13.17 -13.11 12.25
N ILE A 18 -12.93 -13.91 13.28
CA ILE A 18 -13.75 -15.07 13.62
C ILE A 18 -14.87 -14.59 14.54
N LYS A 19 -16.12 -14.74 14.10
CA LYS A 19 -17.30 -14.33 14.85
C LYS A 19 -18.28 -15.48 15.01
N GLN A 20 -18.96 -15.49 16.14
CA GLN A 20 -20.06 -16.41 16.40
C GLN A 20 -21.35 -15.73 15.99
N VAL A 21 -22.07 -16.34 15.05
CA VAL A 21 -23.32 -15.81 14.49
C VAL A 21 -24.42 -16.86 14.54
N LYS A 22 -25.67 -16.40 14.43
CA LYS A 22 -26.83 -17.30 14.29
C LYS A 22 -26.74 -18.07 12.99
N ASP A 23 -27.12 -19.34 13.02
CA ASP A 23 -26.94 -20.26 11.89
C ASP A 23 -27.69 -19.81 10.64
N GLY A 24 -28.94 -19.36 10.80
CA GLY A 24 -29.74 -18.81 9.70
C GLY A 24 -29.13 -17.55 9.09
N TYR A 25 -28.52 -16.68 9.90
CA TYR A 25 -27.87 -15.47 9.39
C TYR A 25 -26.64 -15.81 8.54
N ALA A 26 -25.85 -16.80 8.95
CA ALA A 26 -24.72 -17.21 8.14
C ALA A 26 -25.10 -17.99 6.88
N ARG A 27 -26.04 -18.95 6.96
CA ARG A 27 -26.47 -19.75 5.80
C ARG A 27 -27.26 -18.94 4.78
N ASN A 28 -28.11 -18.02 5.22
CA ASN A 28 -29.03 -17.30 4.32
C ASN A 28 -28.48 -15.96 3.83
N TYR A 29 -27.55 -15.34 4.59
CA TYR A 29 -27.04 -14.00 4.26
C TYR A 29 -25.52 -13.98 4.02
N LEU A 30 -24.72 -14.51 4.94
CA LEU A 30 -23.25 -14.36 4.85
C LEU A 30 -22.61 -15.26 3.79
N PHE A 31 -22.96 -16.54 3.76
CA PHE A 31 -22.37 -17.52 2.83
C PHE A 31 -22.78 -17.27 1.37
N PRO A 32 -24.08 -17.06 1.03
CA PRO A 32 -24.49 -16.85 -0.36
C PRO A 32 -23.91 -15.57 -0.97
N ARG A 33 -23.65 -14.55 -0.14
CA ARG A 33 -23.03 -13.28 -0.57
C ARG A 33 -21.48 -13.30 -0.53
N GLY A 34 -20.88 -14.43 -0.14
CA GLY A 34 -19.44 -14.59 0.01
C GLY A 34 -18.83 -13.62 1.03
N ILE A 35 -19.60 -13.23 2.05
CA ILE A 35 -19.15 -12.28 3.08
C ILE A 35 -18.40 -13.00 4.20
N ALA A 36 -18.75 -14.25 4.48
CA ALA A 36 -18.08 -15.09 5.46
C ALA A 36 -17.97 -16.53 4.95
N GLU A 37 -17.12 -17.33 5.57
CA GLU A 37 -17.08 -18.78 5.39
C GLU A 37 -17.07 -19.49 6.74
N LEU A 38 -17.29 -20.80 6.74
CA LEU A 38 -17.30 -21.60 7.96
C LEU A 38 -15.90 -21.60 8.60
N ALA A 39 -15.82 -21.26 9.88
CA ALA A 39 -14.54 -21.26 10.60
C ALA A 39 -14.19 -22.68 11.09
N THR A 40 -13.80 -23.55 10.15
CA THR A 40 -13.17 -24.84 10.48
C THR A 40 -11.71 -24.63 10.86
N GLU A 41 -11.11 -25.58 11.59
CA GLU A 41 -9.69 -25.48 11.96
C GLU A 41 -8.77 -25.36 10.73
N GLY A 42 -9.08 -26.11 9.66
CA GLY A 42 -8.38 -26.00 8.38
C GLY A 42 -8.51 -24.62 7.74
N ALA A 43 -9.71 -24.05 7.72
CA ALA A 43 -9.94 -22.72 7.16
C ALA A 43 -9.22 -21.62 7.97
N VAL A 44 -9.24 -21.72 9.30
CA VAL A 44 -8.54 -20.78 10.19
C VAL A 44 -7.03 -20.86 9.98
N ASN A 45 -6.46 -22.06 9.88
CA ASN A 45 -5.02 -22.23 9.65
C ASN A 45 -4.58 -21.75 8.27
N ALA A 46 -5.39 -22.02 7.24
CA ALA A 46 -5.16 -21.52 5.88
C ALA A 46 -5.18 -19.98 5.86
N TRP A 47 -6.15 -19.37 6.56
CA TRP A 47 -6.26 -17.92 6.64
C TRP A 47 -5.05 -17.29 7.36
N LYS A 48 -4.64 -17.84 8.51
CA LYS A 48 -3.44 -17.39 9.23
C LYS A 48 -2.18 -17.48 8.36
N SER A 49 -2.01 -18.59 7.65
CA SER A 49 -0.88 -18.80 6.76
C SER A 49 -0.86 -17.80 5.60
N ALA A 50 -2.02 -17.50 5.03
CA ALA A 50 -2.17 -16.50 3.98
C ALA A 50 -1.90 -15.08 4.51
N GLU A 51 -2.36 -14.76 5.72
CA GLU A 51 -2.12 -13.48 6.38
C GLU A 51 -0.62 -13.28 6.65
N GLU A 52 0.06 -14.30 7.16
CA GLU A 52 1.49 -14.23 7.45
C GLU A 52 2.32 -14.05 6.17
N LYS A 53 1.98 -14.77 5.09
CA LYS A 53 2.59 -14.58 3.77
C LYS A 53 2.37 -13.16 3.25
N ARG A 54 1.15 -12.63 3.39
CA ARG A 54 0.84 -11.26 3.00
C ARG A 54 1.64 -10.24 3.81
N LYS A 55 1.73 -10.41 5.13
CA LYS A 55 2.52 -9.55 6.01
C LYS A 55 4.00 -9.57 5.63
N LYS A 56 4.58 -10.74 5.41
CA LYS A 56 5.98 -10.88 4.96
C LYS A 56 6.24 -10.16 3.64
N LYS A 57 5.34 -10.30 2.65
CA LYS A 57 5.45 -9.61 1.36
C LYS A 57 5.41 -8.08 1.53
N ILE A 58 4.44 -7.57 2.30
CA ILE A 58 4.31 -6.14 2.58
C ILE A 58 5.54 -5.62 3.32
N GLU A 59 6.09 -6.39 4.27
CA GLU A 59 7.29 -6.00 5.00
C GLU A 59 8.52 -5.93 4.09
N GLN A 60 8.68 -6.89 3.16
CA GLN A 60 9.75 -6.87 2.16
C GLN A 60 9.63 -5.66 1.23
N GLU A 61 8.42 -5.39 0.71
CA GLU A 61 8.16 -4.22 -0.13
C GLU A 61 8.46 -2.91 0.64
N ASN A 62 8.01 -2.79 1.89
CA ASN A 62 8.30 -1.63 2.73
C ASN A 62 9.80 -1.47 3.01
N LYS A 63 10.54 -2.55 3.23
CA LYS A 63 12.00 -2.49 3.41
C LYS A 63 12.69 -1.96 2.16
N ALA A 64 12.31 -2.47 0.98
CA ALA A 64 12.84 -1.97 -0.29
C ALA A 64 12.52 -0.49 -0.53
N LEU A 65 11.28 -0.06 -0.24
CA LEU A 65 10.88 1.34 -0.38
C LEU A 65 11.61 2.25 0.61
N LYS A 66 11.84 1.82 1.85
CA LYS A 66 12.64 2.57 2.83
C LYS A 66 14.07 2.78 2.36
N GLN A 67 14.71 1.74 1.81
CA GLN A 67 16.05 1.87 1.26
C GLN A 67 16.12 2.90 0.11
N ILE A 68 15.09 2.94 -0.74
CA ILE A 68 15.00 3.97 -1.79
C ILE A 68 14.81 5.37 -1.18
N ALA A 69 13.96 5.50 -0.16
CA ALA A 69 13.76 6.77 0.55
C ALA A 69 15.04 7.27 1.22
N ASP A 70 15.83 6.39 1.83
CA ASP A 70 17.13 6.71 2.44
C ASP A 70 18.15 7.18 1.39
N LYS A 71 18.16 6.56 0.20
CA LYS A 71 19.02 7.04 -0.91
C LYS A 71 18.60 8.43 -1.38
N ILE A 72 17.30 8.67 -1.53
CA ILE A 72 16.77 9.98 -1.95
C ILE A 72 17.11 11.06 -0.93
N SER A 73 17.00 10.77 0.37
CA SER A 73 17.25 11.76 1.43
C SER A 73 18.70 12.23 1.50
N GLN A 74 19.65 11.40 1.05
CA GLN A 74 21.07 11.73 0.99
C GLN A 74 21.47 12.49 -0.28
N ILE A 75 20.58 12.58 -1.28
CA ILE A 75 20.89 13.22 -2.55
C ILE A 75 20.44 14.68 -2.53
N THR A 76 21.36 15.57 -2.86
CA THR A 76 21.05 16.97 -3.15
C THR A 76 21.03 17.16 -4.66
N LEU A 77 19.86 17.53 -5.20
CA LEU A 77 19.73 17.84 -6.62
C LEU A 77 20.01 19.33 -6.85
N SER A 78 21.06 19.62 -7.61
CA SER A 78 21.41 20.99 -8.02
C SER A 78 20.90 21.26 -9.42
N PHE A 79 20.19 22.37 -9.61
CA PHE A 79 19.67 22.79 -10.91
C PHE A 79 20.22 24.18 -11.28
N SER A 80 20.88 24.27 -12.43
CA SER A 80 21.37 25.55 -12.97
C SER A 80 20.42 26.05 -14.05
N ARG A 81 19.93 27.29 -13.90
CA ARG A 81 19.05 27.97 -14.87
C ARG A 81 19.47 29.42 -15.06
N ALA A 82 19.16 29.96 -16.23
CA ALA A 82 19.36 31.37 -16.52
C ALA A 82 18.40 32.22 -15.68
N VAL A 83 18.92 33.33 -15.17
CA VAL A 83 18.21 34.27 -14.30
C VAL A 83 18.23 35.64 -14.98
N SER A 84 17.15 36.42 -14.86
CA SER A 84 17.10 37.79 -15.36
C SER A 84 18.01 38.71 -14.54
N SER A 85 18.27 39.91 -15.06
CA SER A 85 19.01 40.96 -14.34
C SER A 85 18.35 41.36 -13.01
N GLU A 86 17.06 41.06 -12.83
CA GLU A 86 16.28 41.31 -11.61
C GLU A 86 16.26 40.10 -10.65
N GLY A 87 16.94 38.99 -10.97
CA GLY A 87 16.99 37.81 -10.11
C GLY A 87 15.82 36.83 -10.30
N ILE A 88 14.95 37.05 -11.29
CA ILE A 88 13.83 36.16 -11.59
C ILE A 88 14.33 35.03 -12.50
N MET A 89 14.13 33.77 -12.08
CA MET A 89 14.49 32.60 -12.89
C MET A 89 13.60 32.53 -14.14
N PHE A 90 14.22 32.30 -15.31
CA PHE A 90 13.47 32.00 -16.52
C PHE A 90 12.98 30.55 -16.50
N GLY A 91 11.66 30.38 -16.35
CA GLY A 91 11.00 29.07 -16.23
C GLY A 91 10.94 28.54 -14.80
N SER A 92 10.31 27.37 -14.63
CA SER A 92 10.20 26.69 -13.33
C SER A 92 10.90 25.34 -13.37
N VAL A 93 11.40 24.87 -12.22
CA VAL A 93 11.80 23.46 -12.07
C VAL A 93 10.54 22.60 -12.05
N ALA A 94 10.28 21.89 -13.15
CA ALA A 94 9.11 21.01 -13.24
C ALA A 94 9.42 19.63 -12.64
N LYS A 95 8.37 18.86 -12.31
CA LYS A 95 8.52 17.44 -11.90
C LYS A 95 9.36 16.62 -12.89
N SER A 96 9.28 16.97 -14.17
CA SER A 96 10.05 16.36 -15.26
C SER A 96 11.56 16.54 -15.10
N ASP A 97 12.00 17.72 -14.64
CA ASP A 97 13.41 18.02 -14.44
C ASP A 97 13.96 17.26 -13.24
N ILE A 98 13.18 17.19 -12.15
CA ILE A 98 13.51 16.40 -10.96
C ILE A 98 13.62 14.91 -11.29
N LEU A 99 12.68 14.38 -12.07
CA LEU A 99 12.71 12.98 -12.51
C LEU A 99 13.95 12.65 -13.36
N LYS A 100 14.38 13.58 -14.23
CA LYS A 100 15.62 13.40 -15.01
C LYS A 100 16.85 13.37 -14.11
N SER A 101 16.95 14.28 -13.16
CA SER A 101 18.09 14.32 -12.24
C SER A 101 18.12 13.11 -11.29
N LEU A 102 16.97 12.62 -10.84
CA LEU A 102 16.90 11.38 -10.05
C LEU A 102 17.27 10.14 -10.86
N LYS A 103 16.87 10.07 -12.14
CA LYS A 103 17.31 8.99 -13.04
C LYS A 103 18.82 9.01 -13.28
N ALA A 104 19.43 10.19 -13.36
CA ALA A 104 20.87 10.33 -13.45
C ALA A 104 21.60 9.86 -12.17
N ALA A 105 20.92 9.89 -11.02
CA ALA A 105 21.39 9.33 -9.75
C ALA A 105 20.98 7.85 -9.54
N ASP A 106 20.56 7.16 -10.60
CA ASP A 106 20.13 5.75 -10.60
C ASP A 106 18.91 5.45 -9.69
N ILE A 107 18.04 6.46 -9.51
CA ILE A 107 16.80 6.33 -8.75
C ILE A 107 15.61 6.48 -9.70
N ASN A 108 14.89 5.38 -9.88
CA ASN A 108 13.70 5.35 -10.71
C ASN A 108 12.44 5.46 -9.82
N ILE A 109 11.78 6.62 -9.90
CA ILE A 109 10.50 6.88 -9.23
C ILE A 109 9.44 7.27 -10.25
N ASP A 110 8.18 7.02 -9.91
CA ASP A 110 7.06 7.45 -10.74
C ASP A 110 6.86 8.97 -10.65
N LYS A 111 6.42 9.60 -11.75
CA LYS A 111 6.15 11.04 -11.79
C LYS A 111 5.05 11.45 -10.79
N GLY A 112 4.10 10.56 -10.52
CA GLY A 112 3.03 10.77 -9.54
C GLY A 112 3.52 10.79 -8.09
N ALA A 113 4.71 10.25 -7.81
CA ALA A 113 5.32 10.28 -6.47
C ALA A 113 5.97 11.64 -6.13
N ILE A 114 6.18 12.51 -7.12
CA ILE A 114 6.77 13.84 -6.91
C ILE A 114 5.63 14.84 -6.63
N MET A 115 5.68 15.49 -5.48
CA MET A 115 4.75 16.55 -5.09
C MET A 115 5.55 17.86 -4.97
N LEU A 116 5.12 18.91 -5.68
CA LEU A 116 5.71 20.26 -5.73
C LEU A 116 4.70 21.27 -5.24
#